data_AF-A0A074W7G8-F1
#
_entry.id   AF-A0A074W7G8-F1
#
_cell.length_a   1.000
_cell.length_b   1.000
_cell.length_c   1.000
_cell.angle_alpha   90.00
_cell.angle_beta   90.00
_cell.angle_gamma   90.00
#
_symmetry.space_group_name_H-M   'P 1'
#
loop_
_entity.id
_entity.type
_entity.pdbx_description
1 polymer ?
#
loop_
_entity_poly.entity_id
_entity_poly.type
_entity_poly.pdbx_seq_one_letter_code
_entity_poly.pdbx_strand_id
1 'polypeptide(L)'
;LETRSTGRTAVVLRTWDAYQYSDNQLAWMRAMITELSLDTGGRFQLFILVNVKDNSLDLFNDQTYAQVLERRVPEEFRDLALLYNEAILREWYPKVGEYGAQDQMYQALQIFSHTFPEFDFVWQLEMDARFTGNVAKMLMNAGDWAKRQPRKNLWERNGRIWGPHPYAQFYLDPQGPKPPTKRNDIWGVGEEAELITLSPLIDPVSTKWTYESTVHGFEPALYLPRRMAIVSMTRTSRRLLRLISHEQRQTGSWVVSESTPETWSLLHGLKAVYVPHLVAFNMDTHSETPEERGLELDRMIHKGPAWNSAGGEHAGLLWCPDVGLPEHKWLKASYFYWAGDAPRVWWAYTNGTCTYPLVLHPVKSD
;
A
#
# COMPACT_ATOMS: atom_id res chain seq x y z
N LEU A 1 -11.46 10.97 -19.43
CA LEU A 1 -12.67 11.17 -18.60
C LEU A 1 -12.25 11.77 -17.27
N GLU A 2 -12.12 13.09 -17.19
CA GLU A 2 -11.96 13.76 -15.89
C GLU A 2 -13.34 13.81 -15.22
N THR A 3 -13.51 12.95 -14.22
CA THR A 3 -14.66 13.01 -13.32
C THR A 3 -14.36 14.08 -12.28
N ARG A 4 -15.33 14.97 -12.01
CA ARG A 4 -15.23 16.00 -10.97
C ARG A 4 -14.79 15.35 -9.66
N SER A 5 -13.72 15.87 -9.05
CA SER A 5 -13.29 15.41 -7.72
C SER A 5 -14.40 15.66 -6.70
N THR A 6 -14.76 14.62 -5.97
CA THR A 6 -15.75 14.63 -4.89
C THR A 6 -15.11 15.01 -3.55
N GLY A 7 -13.79 14.84 -3.42
CA GLY A 7 -13.05 14.99 -2.16
C GLY A 7 -13.23 13.83 -1.18
N ARG A 8 -14.01 12.79 -1.56
CA ARG A 8 -14.27 11.62 -0.71
C ARG A 8 -13.18 10.56 -0.86
N THR A 9 -12.85 9.91 0.25
CA THR A 9 -11.84 8.84 0.30
C THR A 9 -12.41 7.60 0.98
N ALA A 10 -12.35 6.44 0.35
CA ALA A 10 -12.66 5.18 1.00
C ALA A 10 -11.47 4.71 1.84
N VAL A 11 -11.73 4.06 2.97
CA VAL A 11 -10.73 3.30 3.75
C VAL A 11 -11.20 1.86 3.77
N VAL A 12 -10.41 0.98 3.18
CA VAL A 12 -10.73 -0.43 3.01
C VAL A 12 -9.85 -1.26 3.93
N LEU A 13 -10.50 -2.02 4.80
CA LEU A 13 -9.91 -3.10 5.57
C LEU A 13 -10.15 -4.42 4.83
N ARG A 14 -9.13 -5.28 4.74
CA ARG A 14 -9.27 -6.59 4.07
C ARG A 14 -9.28 -7.72 5.10
N THR A 15 -10.28 -8.58 5.02
CA THR A 15 -10.42 -9.78 5.84
C THR A 15 -10.65 -11.01 4.95
N TRP A 16 -10.80 -12.18 5.57
CA TRP A 16 -11.23 -13.41 4.89
C TRP A 16 -12.40 -14.05 5.65
N ASP A 17 -13.12 -14.97 5.02
CA ASP A 17 -14.29 -15.66 5.57
C ASP A 17 -14.07 -16.39 6.91
N ALA A 18 -12.84 -16.81 7.20
CA ALA A 18 -12.45 -17.40 8.49
C ALA A 18 -11.77 -16.41 9.45
N TYR A 19 -11.83 -15.10 9.18
CA TYR A 19 -11.24 -14.08 10.05
C TYR A 19 -11.97 -14.04 11.40
N GLN A 20 -11.21 -14.06 12.48
CA GLN A 20 -11.75 -13.96 13.84
C GLN A 20 -11.58 -12.53 14.34
N TYR A 21 -12.70 -11.87 14.64
CA TYR A 21 -12.72 -10.51 15.17
C TYR A 21 -12.59 -10.58 16.71
N SER A 22 -11.44 -10.20 17.24
CA SER A 22 -11.23 -10.07 18.69
C SER A 22 -11.91 -8.82 19.25
N ASP A 23 -12.12 -8.77 20.58
CA ASP A 23 -12.70 -7.58 21.24
C ASP A 23 -11.89 -6.30 20.96
N ASN A 24 -10.56 -6.39 20.92
CA ASN A 24 -9.68 -5.27 20.61
C ASN A 24 -9.84 -4.84 19.14
N GLN A 25 -9.92 -5.78 18.20
CA GLN A 25 -10.17 -5.46 16.78
C GLN A 25 -11.54 -4.80 16.59
N LEU A 26 -12.59 -5.30 17.25
CA LEU A 26 -13.92 -4.68 17.22
C LEU A 26 -13.86 -3.24 17.76
N ALA A 27 -13.19 -3.03 18.90
CA ALA A 27 -13.00 -1.71 19.48
C ALA A 27 -12.22 -0.77 18.55
N TRP A 28 -11.14 -1.27 17.94
CA TRP A 28 -10.33 -0.52 16.98
C TRP A 28 -11.12 -0.13 15.72
N MET A 29 -11.92 -1.06 15.16
CA MET A 29 -12.79 -0.77 14.01
C MET A 29 -13.86 0.27 14.34
N ARG A 30 -14.48 0.20 15.54
CA ARG A 30 -15.43 1.22 16.01
C ARG A 30 -14.77 2.60 16.15
N ALA A 31 -13.55 2.65 16.69
CA ALA A 31 -12.76 3.87 16.78
C ALA A 31 -12.47 4.44 15.38
N MET A 32 -12.01 3.59 14.44
CA MET A 32 -11.79 4.00 13.05
C MET A 32 -13.06 4.55 12.39
N ILE A 33 -14.21 3.91 12.56
CA ILE A 33 -15.50 4.40 12.01
C ILE A 33 -15.83 5.78 12.57
N THR A 34 -15.64 5.97 13.89
CA THR A 34 -15.90 7.25 14.55
C THR A 34 -14.98 8.33 13.98
N GLU A 35 -13.68 8.10 14.00
CA GLU A 35 -12.69 9.10 13.58
C GLU A 35 -12.74 9.38 12.08
N LEU A 36 -12.94 8.36 11.25
CA LEU A 36 -12.95 8.51 9.79
C LEU A 36 -14.31 8.99 9.29
N SER A 37 -15.40 8.30 9.63
CA SER A 37 -16.69 8.58 9.03
C SER A 37 -17.43 9.72 9.74
N LEU A 38 -17.49 9.69 11.08
CA LEU A 38 -18.30 10.63 11.85
C LEU A 38 -17.60 11.98 12.01
N ASP A 39 -16.36 11.98 12.50
CA ASP A 39 -15.63 13.22 12.80
C ASP A 39 -15.30 14.04 11.53
N THR A 40 -15.18 13.37 10.38
CA THR A 40 -14.91 14.06 9.11
C THR A 40 -16.16 14.39 8.30
N GLY A 41 -17.37 14.13 8.83
CA GLY A 41 -18.63 14.38 8.14
C GLY A 41 -18.78 13.59 6.84
N GLY A 42 -18.32 12.35 6.80
CA GLY A 42 -18.41 11.45 5.64
C GLY A 42 -17.38 11.72 4.52
N ARG A 43 -16.36 12.55 4.79
CA ARG A 43 -15.21 12.74 3.87
C ARG A 43 -14.44 11.44 3.71
N PHE A 44 -14.23 10.70 4.80
CA PHE A 44 -13.83 9.31 4.74
C PHE A 44 -15.03 8.38 4.96
N GLN A 45 -14.97 7.20 4.38
CA GLN A 45 -15.92 6.11 4.67
C GLN A 45 -15.17 4.79 4.74
N LEU A 46 -15.42 4.03 5.81
CA LEU A 46 -14.81 2.72 6.02
C LEU A 46 -15.59 1.61 5.33
N PHE A 47 -14.88 0.68 4.71
CA PHE A 47 -15.39 -0.54 4.09
C PHE A 47 -14.55 -1.74 4.53
N ILE A 48 -15.16 -2.92 4.48
CA ILE A 48 -14.50 -4.21 4.73
C ILE A 48 -14.63 -5.05 3.46
N LEU A 49 -13.52 -5.39 2.82
CA LEU A 49 -13.52 -6.38 1.74
C LEU A 49 -13.22 -7.76 2.32
N VAL A 50 -14.18 -8.67 2.23
CA VAL A 50 -14.08 -10.02 2.77
C VAL A 50 -13.80 -10.99 1.64
N ASN A 51 -12.60 -11.57 1.63
CA ASN A 51 -12.26 -12.65 0.70
C ASN A 51 -12.88 -13.97 1.18
N VAL A 52 -13.89 -14.47 0.47
CA VAL A 52 -14.47 -15.79 0.68
C VAL A 52 -13.62 -16.81 -0.05
N LYS A 53 -12.83 -17.58 0.71
CA LYS A 53 -11.89 -18.57 0.18
C LYS A 53 -12.58 -19.87 -0.22
N ASP A 54 -13.77 -20.12 0.32
CA ASP A 54 -14.61 -21.24 -0.12
C ASP A 54 -15.21 -20.95 -1.50
N ASN A 55 -14.49 -21.39 -2.54
CA ASN A 55 -14.89 -21.23 -3.94
C ASN A 55 -16.10 -22.09 -4.36
N SER A 56 -16.66 -22.93 -3.47
CA SER A 56 -17.91 -23.65 -3.75
C SER A 56 -19.16 -22.77 -3.58
N LEU A 57 -19.02 -21.61 -2.92
CA LEU A 57 -20.10 -20.68 -2.66
C LEU A 57 -20.30 -19.72 -3.85
N ASP A 58 -21.50 -19.73 -4.40
CA ASP A 58 -21.90 -18.81 -5.46
C ASP A 58 -22.29 -17.44 -4.89
N LEU A 59 -21.34 -16.50 -4.89
CA LEU A 59 -21.57 -15.12 -4.44
C LEU A 59 -22.36 -14.26 -5.43
N PHE A 60 -22.66 -14.76 -6.64
CA PHE A 60 -23.56 -14.06 -7.57
C PHE A 60 -25.03 -14.26 -7.17
N ASN A 61 -25.32 -15.25 -6.32
CA ASN A 61 -26.65 -15.48 -5.77
C ASN A 61 -26.85 -14.65 -4.49
N ASP A 62 -27.86 -13.77 -4.50
CA ASP A 62 -28.18 -12.88 -3.37
C ASP A 62 -28.44 -13.63 -2.04
N GLN A 63 -29.07 -14.81 -2.07
CA GLN A 63 -29.35 -15.58 -0.87
C GLN A 63 -28.06 -16.14 -0.26
N THR A 64 -27.19 -16.72 -1.09
CA THR A 64 -25.88 -17.21 -0.67
C THR A 64 -25.04 -16.05 -0.13
N TYR A 65 -25.00 -14.91 -0.85
CA TYR A 65 -24.27 -13.72 -0.42
C TYR A 65 -24.72 -13.26 0.98
N ALA A 66 -26.04 -13.10 1.18
CA ALA A 66 -26.59 -12.68 2.47
C ALA A 66 -26.25 -13.67 3.61
N GLN A 67 -26.38 -14.98 3.37
CA GLN A 67 -26.04 -16.01 4.36
C GLN A 67 -24.55 -15.98 4.75
N VAL A 68 -23.66 -15.78 3.78
CA VAL A 68 -22.22 -15.67 4.05
C VAL A 68 -21.93 -14.40 4.84
N LEU A 69 -22.52 -13.27 4.44
CA LEU A 69 -22.36 -11.99 5.14
C LEU A 69 -22.79 -12.10 6.60
N GLU A 70 -23.97 -12.66 6.85
CA GLU A 70 -24.52 -12.85 8.20
C GLU A 70 -23.64 -13.75 9.08
N ARG A 71 -23.09 -14.82 8.50
CA ARG A 71 -22.29 -15.82 9.22
C ARG A 71 -20.85 -15.36 9.47
N ARG A 72 -20.27 -14.56 8.57
CA ARG A 72 -18.82 -14.25 8.57
C ARG A 72 -18.49 -12.84 9.07
N VAL A 73 -19.45 -11.94 9.08
CA VAL A 73 -19.24 -10.53 9.47
C VAL A 73 -20.11 -10.20 10.70
N PRO A 74 -19.53 -9.60 11.76
CA PRO A 74 -20.29 -9.11 12.91
C PRO A 74 -21.45 -8.21 12.49
N GLU A 75 -22.59 -8.33 13.15
CA GLU A 75 -23.84 -7.63 12.79
C GLU A 75 -23.65 -6.12 12.60
N GLU A 76 -22.92 -5.48 13.51
CA GLU A 76 -22.60 -4.05 13.50
C GLU A 76 -21.77 -3.57 12.28
N PHE A 77 -21.18 -4.47 11.50
CA PHE A 77 -20.32 -4.14 10.36
C PHE A 77 -20.83 -4.66 9.01
N ARG A 78 -21.98 -5.35 8.96
CA ARG A 78 -22.49 -5.98 7.73
C ARG A 78 -22.73 -4.97 6.61
N ASP A 79 -23.24 -3.78 6.94
CA ASP A 79 -23.49 -2.70 5.97
C ASP A 79 -22.21 -2.07 5.41
N LEU A 80 -21.07 -2.32 6.04
CA LEU A 80 -19.76 -1.85 5.59
C LEU A 80 -19.01 -2.91 4.76
N ALA A 81 -19.52 -4.14 4.73
CA ALA A 81 -18.80 -5.28 4.19
C ALA A 81 -19.23 -5.65 2.77
N LEU A 82 -18.25 -5.95 1.93
CA LEU A 82 -18.43 -6.43 0.56
C LEU A 82 -17.68 -7.76 0.43
N LEU A 83 -18.40 -8.78 -0.02
CA LEU A 83 -17.82 -10.10 -0.23
C LEU A 83 -17.27 -10.22 -1.65
N TYR A 84 -16.16 -10.92 -1.80
CA TYR A 84 -15.66 -11.35 -3.10
C TYR A 84 -14.99 -12.71 -2.97
N ASN A 85 -14.89 -13.45 -4.07
CA ASN A 85 -14.17 -14.71 -4.17
C ASN A 85 -13.43 -14.81 -5.51
N GLU A 86 -12.74 -15.92 -5.73
CA GLU A 86 -11.99 -16.13 -6.97
C GLU A 86 -12.89 -16.12 -8.22
N ALA A 87 -14.13 -16.60 -8.13
CA ALA A 87 -15.04 -16.63 -9.27
C ALA A 87 -15.33 -15.21 -9.79
N ILE A 88 -15.60 -14.26 -8.89
CA ILE A 88 -15.78 -12.84 -9.23
C ILE A 88 -14.51 -12.24 -9.83
N LEU A 89 -13.35 -12.53 -9.24
CA LEU A 89 -12.07 -12.02 -9.76
C LEU A 89 -11.76 -12.56 -11.15
N ARG A 90 -12.04 -13.85 -11.40
CA ARG A 90 -11.85 -14.52 -12.69
C ARG A 90 -12.76 -13.98 -13.78
N GLU A 91 -14.01 -13.63 -13.45
CA GLU A 91 -14.92 -12.99 -14.40
C GLU A 91 -14.38 -11.61 -14.84
N TRP A 92 -13.85 -10.84 -13.88
CA TRP A 92 -13.26 -9.54 -14.16
C TRP A 92 -11.93 -9.63 -14.89
N TYR A 93 -11.05 -10.57 -14.52
CA TYR A 93 -9.66 -10.64 -14.97
C TYR A 93 -9.31 -11.99 -15.65
N PRO A 94 -10.03 -12.40 -16.71
CA PRO A 94 -9.92 -13.75 -17.27
C PRO A 94 -8.55 -14.08 -17.86
N LYS A 95 -7.73 -13.06 -18.18
CA LYS A 95 -6.38 -13.22 -18.76
C LYS A 95 -5.26 -13.27 -17.73
N VAL A 96 -5.51 -12.89 -16.47
CA VAL A 96 -4.45 -12.76 -15.45
C VAL A 96 -3.99 -14.13 -14.94
N GLY A 97 -4.93 -15.05 -14.72
CA GLY A 97 -4.64 -16.42 -14.29
C GLY A 97 -4.15 -16.57 -12.84
N GLU A 98 -4.04 -15.47 -12.10
CA GLU A 98 -3.66 -15.41 -10.69
C GLU A 98 -4.64 -14.49 -9.94
N TYR A 99 -5.09 -14.91 -8.76
CA TYR A 99 -6.17 -14.29 -7.97
C TYR A 99 -5.90 -14.30 -6.46
N GLY A 100 -4.79 -14.91 -6.04
CA GLY A 100 -4.36 -14.99 -4.66
C GLY A 100 -3.98 -13.63 -4.10
N ALA A 101 -4.29 -13.41 -2.83
CA ALA A 101 -4.03 -12.13 -2.17
C ALA A 101 -2.53 -11.77 -2.05
N GLN A 102 -1.63 -12.75 -2.12
CA GLN A 102 -0.19 -12.48 -2.12
C GLN A 102 0.19 -11.67 -3.38
N ASP A 103 -0.25 -12.15 -4.53
CA ASP A 103 0.17 -11.60 -5.82
C ASP A 103 -0.79 -10.55 -6.35
N GLN A 104 -2.09 -10.66 -6.09
CA GLN A 104 -3.13 -9.87 -6.75
C GLN A 104 -4.17 -9.24 -5.80
N MET A 105 -3.76 -8.79 -4.60
CA MET A 105 -4.71 -8.20 -3.64
C MET A 105 -5.50 -6.99 -4.17
N TYR A 106 -4.91 -6.25 -5.10
CA TYR A 106 -5.50 -5.03 -5.64
C TYR A 106 -6.67 -5.30 -6.58
N GLN A 107 -6.87 -6.52 -7.09
CA GLN A 107 -7.99 -6.83 -7.99
C GLN A 107 -9.36 -6.51 -7.37
N ALA A 108 -9.54 -6.82 -6.08
CA ALA A 108 -10.78 -6.48 -5.38
C ALA A 108 -10.96 -4.96 -5.21
N LEU A 109 -9.88 -4.21 -4.95
CA LEU A 109 -9.91 -2.74 -4.88
C LEU A 109 -10.16 -2.10 -6.24
N GLN A 110 -9.65 -2.70 -7.31
CA GLN A 110 -9.92 -2.28 -8.68
C GLN A 110 -11.40 -2.42 -9.00
N ILE A 111 -12.03 -3.55 -8.67
CA ILE A 111 -13.48 -3.75 -8.78
C ILE A 111 -14.24 -2.72 -7.93
N PHE A 112 -13.86 -2.57 -6.66
CA PHE A 112 -14.42 -1.55 -5.76
C PHE A 112 -14.41 -0.15 -6.39
N SER A 113 -13.30 0.25 -7.02
CA SER A 113 -13.17 1.55 -7.68
C SER A 113 -14.11 1.75 -8.87
N HIS A 114 -14.58 0.66 -9.48
CA HIS A 114 -15.62 0.69 -10.52
C HIS A 114 -17.01 0.78 -9.92
N THR A 115 -17.28 0.05 -8.84
CA THR A 115 -18.57 0.00 -8.13
C THR A 115 -18.89 1.31 -7.40
N PHE A 116 -17.90 1.95 -6.79
CA PHE A 116 -18.08 3.18 -6.00
C PHE A 116 -17.33 4.37 -6.64
N PRO A 117 -17.83 4.90 -7.76
CA PRO A 117 -17.18 5.97 -8.51
C PRO A 117 -17.12 7.31 -7.78
N GLU A 118 -17.81 7.46 -6.65
CA GLU A 118 -17.85 8.67 -5.84
C GLU A 118 -16.62 8.85 -4.94
N PHE A 119 -15.78 7.83 -4.75
CA PHE A 119 -14.52 7.97 -4.01
C PHE A 119 -13.37 8.27 -4.96
N ASP A 120 -12.66 9.37 -4.72
CA ASP A 120 -11.51 9.77 -5.54
C ASP A 120 -10.26 8.96 -5.19
N PHE A 121 -10.17 8.53 -3.93
CA PHE A 121 -9.05 7.77 -3.38
C PHE A 121 -9.54 6.61 -2.52
N VAL A 122 -8.71 5.57 -2.44
CA VAL A 122 -8.91 4.41 -1.58
C VAL A 122 -7.64 4.18 -0.78
N TRP A 123 -7.73 4.31 0.54
CA TRP A 123 -6.72 3.76 1.44
C TRP A 123 -7.01 2.27 1.63
N GLN A 124 -6.02 1.42 1.40
CA GLN A 124 -6.03 0.03 1.84
C GLN A 124 -5.17 -0.08 3.09
N LEU A 125 -5.74 -0.57 4.19
CA LEU A 125 -5.02 -0.82 5.44
C LEU A 125 -5.13 -2.31 5.81
N GLU A 126 -4.08 -2.84 6.43
CA GLU A 126 -4.08 -4.22 6.95
C GLU A 126 -4.72 -4.29 8.33
N MET A 127 -5.35 -5.42 8.63
CA MET A 127 -6.05 -5.63 9.91
C MET A 127 -5.12 -5.75 11.12
N ASP A 128 -3.83 -6.03 10.89
CA ASP A 128 -2.77 -6.04 11.90
C ASP A 128 -1.99 -4.71 11.92
N ALA A 129 -2.47 -3.66 11.24
CA ALA A 129 -1.98 -2.30 11.47
C ALA A 129 -2.66 -1.69 12.70
N ARG A 130 -1.93 -0.83 13.43
CA ARG A 130 -2.47 0.00 14.52
C ARG A 130 -1.97 1.43 14.40
N PHE A 131 -2.75 2.35 14.93
CA PHE A 131 -2.44 3.79 14.93
C PHE A 131 -2.57 4.31 16.35
N THR A 132 -1.54 4.98 16.86
CA THR A 132 -1.52 5.54 18.23
C THR A 132 -1.92 7.02 18.26
N GLY A 133 -2.68 7.46 17.26
CA GLY A 133 -3.27 8.79 17.16
C GLY A 133 -4.52 8.75 16.31
N ASN A 134 -5.17 9.91 16.16
CA ASN A 134 -6.40 10.00 15.36
C ASN A 134 -6.13 9.64 13.89
N VAL A 135 -6.75 8.55 13.42
CA VAL A 135 -6.49 7.95 12.12
C VAL A 135 -6.84 8.91 11.00
N ALA A 136 -7.98 9.59 11.08
CA ALA A 136 -8.41 10.54 10.06
C ALA A 136 -7.40 11.68 9.89
N LYS A 137 -6.91 12.26 10.98
CA LYS A 137 -5.87 13.30 10.94
C LYS A 137 -4.59 12.77 10.31
N MET A 138 -4.16 11.56 10.64
CA MET A 138 -2.96 10.95 10.06
C MET A 138 -3.10 10.75 8.54
N LEU A 139 -4.21 10.17 8.08
CA LEU A 139 -4.45 9.92 6.65
C LEU A 139 -4.64 11.23 5.86
N MET A 140 -5.31 12.24 6.43
CA MET A 140 -5.42 13.58 5.83
C MET A 140 -4.06 14.25 5.70
N ASN A 141 -3.27 14.25 6.78
CA ASN A 141 -1.94 14.85 6.77
C ASN A 141 -1.00 14.18 5.76
N ALA A 142 -1.09 12.86 5.60
CA ALA A 142 -0.36 12.12 4.57
C ALA A 142 -0.72 12.62 3.16
N GLY A 143 -2.01 12.78 2.88
CA GLY A 143 -2.50 13.37 1.63
C GLY A 143 -2.00 14.80 1.40
N ASP A 144 -2.19 15.68 2.38
CA ASP A 144 -1.79 17.09 2.30
C ASP A 144 -0.27 17.27 2.18
N TRP A 145 0.51 16.41 2.84
CA TRP A 145 1.96 16.39 2.70
C TRP A 145 2.38 15.92 1.30
N ALA A 146 1.79 14.82 0.80
CA ALA A 146 2.09 14.29 -0.53
C ALA A 146 1.75 15.30 -1.64
N LYS A 147 0.64 16.02 -1.49
CA LYS A 147 0.23 17.08 -2.40
C LYS A 147 1.27 18.20 -2.52
N ARG A 148 1.93 18.54 -1.41
CA ARG A 148 2.98 19.57 -1.36
C ARG A 148 4.32 19.13 -1.94
N GLN A 149 4.52 17.83 -2.17
CA GLN A 149 5.77 17.35 -2.75
C GLN A 149 5.83 17.61 -4.26
N PRO A 150 6.97 18.10 -4.79
CA PRO A 150 7.19 18.14 -6.23
C PRO A 150 7.39 16.72 -6.78
N ARG A 151 7.18 16.53 -8.08
CA ARG A 151 7.48 15.28 -8.81
C ARG A 151 8.98 14.98 -8.89
N LYS A 152 9.81 16.01 -8.73
CA LYS A 152 11.26 15.89 -8.75
C LYS A 152 11.72 14.99 -7.62
N ASN A 153 12.54 14.00 -7.95
CA ASN A 153 13.18 13.08 -7.01
C ASN A 153 12.25 12.12 -6.22
N LEU A 154 10.95 12.04 -6.57
CA LEU A 154 10.02 11.11 -5.88
C LEU A 154 10.39 9.64 -6.05
N TRP A 155 10.85 9.28 -7.25
CA TRP A 155 11.19 7.89 -7.59
C TRP A 155 12.62 7.49 -7.21
N GLU A 156 13.53 8.44 -7.30
CA GLU A 156 14.95 8.29 -6.99
C GLU A 156 15.45 9.65 -6.55
N ARG A 157 16.08 9.72 -5.37
CA ARG A 157 16.66 10.96 -4.84
C ARG A 157 17.68 11.62 -5.80
N ASN A 158 18.18 10.87 -6.79
CA ASN A 158 19.14 11.30 -7.80
C ASN A 158 18.53 11.75 -9.16
N GLY A 159 17.21 11.99 -9.23
CA GLY A 159 16.61 12.82 -10.29
C GLY A 159 16.60 12.23 -11.71
N ARG A 160 16.72 10.91 -11.87
CA ARG A 160 16.77 10.27 -13.20
C ARG A 160 15.41 10.27 -13.90
N ILE A 161 14.33 10.06 -13.13
CA ILE A 161 12.98 9.89 -13.66
C ILE A 161 12.23 11.22 -13.61
N TRP A 162 11.71 11.63 -14.78
CA TRP A 162 11.00 12.89 -14.97
C TRP A 162 9.85 12.68 -15.96
N GLY A 163 8.65 12.41 -15.43
CA GLY A 163 7.54 11.83 -16.18
C GLY A 163 7.55 10.30 -16.12
N PRO A 164 7.03 9.60 -17.14
CA PRO A 164 7.10 8.14 -17.20
C PRO A 164 8.54 7.65 -17.33
N HIS A 165 8.78 6.40 -16.92
CA HIS A 165 10.09 5.78 -17.14
C HIS A 165 10.45 5.77 -18.64
N PRO A 166 11.73 5.99 -19.04
CA PRO A 166 12.13 6.03 -20.46
C PRO A 166 11.74 4.81 -21.30
N TYR A 167 11.56 3.66 -20.65
CA TYR A 167 11.16 2.40 -21.28
C TYR A 167 9.67 2.06 -21.12
N ALA A 168 8.86 2.93 -20.51
CA ALA A 168 7.45 2.64 -20.25
C ALA A 168 6.64 2.39 -21.53
N GLN A 169 6.96 3.11 -22.61
CA GLN A 169 6.30 2.99 -23.91
C GLN A 169 6.43 1.61 -24.58
N PHE A 170 7.35 0.76 -24.11
CA PHE A 170 7.44 -0.63 -24.58
C PHE A 170 6.36 -1.53 -23.96
N TYR A 171 5.77 -1.11 -22.85
CA TYR A 171 4.83 -1.93 -22.08
C TYR A 171 3.40 -1.37 -22.11
N LEU A 172 3.24 -0.04 -22.15
CA LEU A 172 1.94 0.63 -22.17
C LEU A 172 2.02 2.03 -22.78
N ASP A 173 0.87 2.65 -23.06
CA ASP A 173 0.77 4.08 -23.40
C ASP A 173 0.69 4.92 -22.11
N PRO A 174 1.74 5.71 -21.74
CA PRO A 174 1.74 6.43 -20.48
C PRO A 174 0.64 7.49 -20.40
N GLN A 175 -0.16 7.44 -19.32
CA GLN A 175 -1.30 8.35 -19.14
C GLN A 175 -0.96 9.57 -18.27
N GLY A 176 0.24 9.66 -17.71
CA GLY A 176 0.69 10.75 -16.86
C GLY A 176 0.89 12.07 -17.62
N PRO A 177 1.00 13.19 -16.88
CA PRO A 177 1.20 14.50 -17.50
C PRO A 177 2.55 14.56 -18.23
N LYS A 178 2.58 15.26 -19.36
CA LYS A 178 3.84 15.53 -20.08
C LYS A 178 4.76 16.37 -19.20
N PRO A 179 6.01 15.92 -18.94
CA PRO A 179 6.93 16.65 -18.09
C PRO A 179 7.29 18.02 -18.67
N PRO A 180 7.32 19.10 -17.86
CA PRO A 180 7.91 20.36 -18.26
C PRO A 180 9.45 20.25 -18.31
N THR A 181 10.16 21.36 -18.47
CA THR A 181 11.63 21.32 -18.39
C THR A 181 12.11 20.85 -17.01
N LYS A 182 13.22 20.11 -16.94
CA LYS A 182 13.81 19.61 -15.68
C LYS A 182 14.23 20.72 -14.69
N ARG A 183 14.29 21.98 -15.14
CA ARG A 183 14.56 23.15 -14.28
C ARG A 183 13.36 23.55 -13.42
N ASN A 184 12.15 23.13 -13.79
CA ASN A 184 10.95 23.37 -13.01
C ASN A 184 10.93 22.42 -11.80
N ASP A 185 11.40 22.88 -10.65
CA ASP A 185 11.46 22.12 -9.40
C ASP A 185 10.13 22.09 -8.64
N ILE A 186 9.14 22.89 -9.02
CA ILE A 186 7.80 22.93 -8.43
C ILE A 186 6.76 22.11 -9.19
N TRP A 187 7.14 21.39 -10.26
CA TRP A 187 6.19 20.57 -11.02
C TRP A 187 5.51 19.53 -10.13
N GLY A 188 4.18 19.50 -10.16
CA GLY A 188 3.36 18.60 -9.35
C GLY A 188 3.11 19.09 -7.91
N VAL A 189 3.66 20.22 -7.47
CA VAL A 189 3.24 20.85 -6.20
C VAL A 189 1.78 21.30 -6.34
N GLY A 190 0.94 20.92 -5.38
CA GLY A 190 -0.51 21.19 -5.42
C GLY A 190 -1.32 20.10 -6.14
N GLU A 191 -0.68 19.17 -6.85
CA GLU A 191 -1.30 18.00 -7.46
C GLU A 191 -1.44 16.88 -6.44
N GLU A 192 -2.61 16.23 -6.37
CA GLU A 192 -2.79 15.03 -5.56
C GLU A 192 -1.88 13.90 -6.05
N ALA A 193 -1.30 13.14 -5.14
CA ALA A 193 -0.57 11.92 -5.51
C ALA A 193 -1.56 10.80 -5.85
N GLU A 194 -1.41 10.18 -7.02
CA GLU A 194 -2.16 8.98 -7.41
C GLU A 194 -1.84 7.77 -6.55
N LEU A 195 -0.62 7.70 -6.00
CA LEU A 195 -0.20 6.68 -5.05
C LEU A 195 0.48 7.34 -3.85
N ILE A 196 0.06 6.93 -2.65
CA ILE A 196 0.81 7.14 -1.42
C ILE A 196 1.18 5.78 -0.83
N THR A 197 2.45 5.58 -0.48
CA THR A 197 2.92 4.42 0.28
C THR A 197 3.36 4.84 1.68
N LEU A 198 3.29 3.91 2.63
CA LEU A 198 3.84 4.08 3.98
C LEU A 198 5.21 3.42 4.15
N SER A 199 5.71 2.76 3.11
CA SER A 199 7.09 2.29 3.02
C SER A 199 7.81 2.93 1.83
N PRO A 200 9.14 3.07 1.88
CA PRO A 200 9.93 3.61 0.77
C PRO A 200 9.65 2.90 -0.55
N LEU A 201 9.64 3.67 -1.64
CA LEU A 201 9.58 3.15 -3.01
C LEU A 201 10.96 2.62 -3.40
N ILE A 202 11.10 1.30 -3.48
CA ILE A 202 12.34 0.58 -3.76
C ILE A 202 12.35 0.14 -5.22
N ASP A 203 13.53 0.18 -5.84
CA ASP A 203 13.76 -0.49 -7.12
C ASP A 203 14.08 -1.97 -6.86
N PRO A 204 13.18 -2.92 -7.21
CA PRO A 204 13.41 -4.34 -6.92
C PRO A 204 14.42 -5.00 -7.85
N VAL A 205 14.86 -4.36 -8.93
CA VAL A 205 15.73 -4.99 -9.94
C VAL A 205 17.15 -5.17 -9.39
N SER A 206 17.67 -6.39 -9.54
CA SER A 206 18.99 -6.82 -9.05
C SER A 206 19.16 -6.69 -7.54
N THR A 207 18.07 -6.89 -6.78
CA THR A 207 18.08 -6.80 -5.31
C THR A 207 18.16 -8.16 -4.62
N LYS A 208 17.91 -9.25 -5.36
CA LYS A 208 17.67 -10.61 -4.87
C LYS A 208 16.43 -10.72 -3.98
N TRP A 209 15.50 -9.78 -4.07
CA TRP A 209 14.23 -9.86 -3.36
C TRP A 209 13.46 -11.12 -3.75
N THR A 210 12.77 -11.74 -2.79
CA THR A 210 12.07 -13.02 -2.99
C THR A 210 11.04 -13.02 -4.13
N TYR A 211 10.48 -11.86 -4.46
CA TYR A 211 9.52 -11.69 -5.56
C TYR A 211 10.09 -10.88 -6.73
N GLU A 212 11.43 -10.73 -6.80
CA GLU A 212 12.10 -9.98 -7.87
C GLU A 212 11.74 -10.53 -9.26
N SER A 213 11.59 -11.83 -9.42
CA SER A 213 11.26 -12.46 -10.71
C SER A 213 9.76 -12.65 -10.94
N THR A 214 8.90 -12.27 -10.00
CA THR A 214 7.44 -12.39 -10.12
C THR A 214 6.87 -11.32 -11.06
N VAL A 215 7.03 -11.55 -12.36
CA VAL A 215 6.61 -10.69 -13.47
C VAL A 215 5.96 -11.55 -14.54
N HIS A 216 4.72 -11.24 -14.90
CA HIS A 216 3.93 -12.05 -15.82
C HIS A 216 3.31 -11.18 -16.92
N GLY A 217 3.32 -11.67 -18.16
CA GLY A 217 2.68 -11.02 -19.30
C GLY A 217 3.34 -9.73 -19.80
N PHE A 218 4.58 -9.44 -19.41
CA PHE A 218 5.36 -8.30 -19.94
C PHE A 218 6.47 -8.80 -20.86
N GLU A 219 6.64 -8.14 -22.02
CA GLU A 219 7.68 -8.50 -22.99
C GLU A 219 8.51 -7.28 -23.40
N PRO A 220 9.84 -7.27 -23.16
CA PRO A 220 10.63 -8.26 -22.43
C PRO A 220 10.51 -8.12 -20.90
N ALA A 221 10.18 -9.20 -20.18
CA ALA A 221 10.01 -9.16 -18.72
C ALA A 221 11.29 -8.72 -17.96
N LEU A 222 12.47 -9.13 -18.46
CA LEU A 222 13.76 -8.86 -17.82
C LEU A 222 14.06 -7.36 -17.65
N TYR A 223 13.54 -6.52 -18.53
CA TYR A 223 13.81 -5.08 -18.53
C TYR A 223 12.61 -4.25 -18.07
N LEU A 224 11.60 -4.87 -17.45
CA LEU A 224 10.45 -4.14 -16.94
C LEU A 224 10.90 -3.21 -15.80
N PRO A 225 10.83 -1.87 -15.97
CA PRO A 225 11.14 -0.96 -14.89
C PRO A 225 10.03 -1.07 -13.84
N ARG A 226 10.43 -1.29 -12.60
CA ARG A 226 9.51 -1.57 -11.50
C ARG A 226 9.81 -0.73 -10.28
N ARG A 227 8.78 -0.58 -9.45
CA ARG A 227 8.92 -0.11 -8.08
C ARG A 227 8.11 -1.00 -7.17
N MET A 228 8.49 -1.04 -5.91
CA MET A 228 7.78 -1.77 -4.89
C MET A 228 7.83 -1.02 -3.56
N ALA A 229 6.89 -1.30 -2.69
CA ALA A 229 6.87 -0.86 -1.32
C ALA A 229 6.36 -2.01 -0.45
N ILE A 230 7.21 -2.49 0.45
CA ILE A 230 6.85 -3.55 1.40
C ILE A 230 5.77 -3.03 2.33
N VAL A 231 4.88 -3.93 2.78
CA VAL A 231 3.62 -3.56 3.42
C VAL A 231 2.74 -2.87 2.38
N SER A 232 1.83 -3.63 1.78
CA SER A 232 0.90 -3.14 0.74
C SER A 232 -0.20 -2.23 1.31
N MET A 233 0.13 -1.36 2.27
CA MET A 233 -0.75 -0.31 2.78
C MET A 233 -0.53 0.97 1.98
N THR A 234 -1.52 1.32 1.16
CA THR A 234 -1.41 2.41 0.19
C THR A 234 -2.66 3.27 0.13
N ARG A 235 -2.51 4.54 -0.25
CA ARG A 235 -3.60 5.35 -0.83
C ARG A 235 -3.47 5.28 -2.33
N THR A 236 -4.46 4.73 -3.02
CA THR A 236 -4.51 4.70 -4.49
C THR A 236 -5.64 5.58 -4.99
N SER A 237 -5.41 6.32 -6.07
CA SER A 237 -6.49 7.04 -6.75
C SER A 237 -7.40 6.05 -7.49
N ARG A 238 -8.70 6.39 -7.59
CA ARG A 238 -9.66 5.69 -8.46
C ARG A 238 -9.12 5.55 -9.87
N ARG A 239 -8.47 6.59 -10.38
CA ARG A 239 -7.86 6.60 -11.71
C ARG A 239 -6.76 5.53 -11.83
N LEU A 240 -5.82 5.47 -10.88
CA LEU A 240 -4.75 4.47 -10.90
C LEU A 240 -5.31 3.05 -10.84
N LEU A 241 -6.24 2.78 -9.92
CA LEU A 241 -6.90 1.46 -9.82
C LEU A 241 -7.56 1.05 -11.15
N ARG A 242 -8.26 1.97 -11.81
CA ARG A 242 -8.91 1.69 -13.10
C ARG A 242 -7.93 1.51 -14.25
N LEU A 243 -6.79 2.22 -14.25
CA LEU A 243 -5.72 1.99 -15.22
C LEU A 243 -5.16 0.58 -15.07
N ILE A 244 -4.79 0.19 -13.85
CA ILE A 244 -4.29 -1.17 -13.56
C ILE A 244 -5.34 -2.20 -14.01
N SER A 245 -6.60 -2.02 -13.60
CA SER A 245 -7.69 -2.91 -13.99
C SER A 245 -7.88 -3.03 -15.50
N HIS A 246 -7.74 -1.92 -16.23
CA HIS A 246 -7.85 -1.93 -17.69
C HIS A 246 -6.74 -2.77 -18.30
N GLU A 247 -5.49 -2.49 -17.92
CA GLU A 247 -4.31 -3.16 -18.47
C GLU A 247 -4.31 -4.66 -18.16
N GLN A 248 -4.57 -5.04 -16.90
CA GLN A 248 -4.69 -6.45 -16.49
C GLN A 248 -5.76 -7.22 -17.28
N ARG A 249 -6.89 -6.57 -17.60
CA ARG A 249 -7.94 -7.18 -18.43
C ARG A 249 -7.56 -7.29 -19.90
N GLN A 250 -6.83 -6.32 -20.42
CA GLN A 250 -6.41 -6.30 -21.82
C GLN A 250 -5.30 -7.30 -22.09
N THR A 251 -4.28 -7.35 -21.23
CA THR A 251 -3.05 -8.09 -21.51
C THR A 251 -2.86 -9.33 -20.64
N GLY A 252 -3.50 -9.39 -19.47
CA GLY A 252 -3.20 -10.40 -18.45
C GLY A 252 -1.89 -10.13 -17.70
N SER A 253 -1.24 -8.99 -17.91
CA SER A 253 0.07 -8.69 -17.30
C SER A 253 -0.05 -8.35 -15.83
N TRP A 254 0.85 -8.86 -14.99
CA TRP A 254 0.83 -8.58 -13.57
C TRP A 254 2.21 -8.73 -12.90
N VAL A 255 2.34 -8.09 -11.74
CA VAL A 255 3.46 -8.23 -10.80
C VAL A 255 2.87 -8.48 -9.41
N VAL A 256 3.68 -8.94 -8.46
CA VAL A 256 3.24 -9.16 -7.06
C VAL A 256 2.57 -7.91 -6.45
N SER A 257 1.70 -8.10 -5.46
CA SER A 257 0.88 -7.03 -4.88
C SER A 257 1.70 -5.83 -4.40
N GLU A 258 2.81 -6.07 -3.70
CA GLU A 258 3.72 -5.03 -3.16
C GLU A 258 4.44 -4.22 -4.24
N SER A 259 4.32 -4.61 -5.51
CA SER A 259 4.91 -3.92 -6.66
C SER A 259 3.86 -3.38 -7.62
N THR A 260 2.58 -3.69 -7.40
CA THR A 260 1.51 -3.44 -8.37
C THR A 260 1.27 -1.94 -8.57
N PRO A 261 0.66 -1.20 -7.63
CA PRO A 261 0.36 0.22 -7.88
C PRO A 261 1.63 1.05 -8.04
N GLU A 262 2.75 0.65 -7.44
CA GLU A 262 4.05 1.30 -7.54
C GLU A 262 4.58 1.24 -8.98
N THR A 263 4.62 0.05 -9.58
CA THR A 263 5.09 -0.16 -10.96
C THR A 263 4.18 0.53 -11.97
N TRP A 264 2.86 0.37 -11.86
CA TRP A 264 1.93 1.02 -12.79
C TRP A 264 1.97 2.55 -12.68
N SER A 265 2.16 3.10 -11.48
CA SER A 265 2.38 4.54 -11.30
C SER A 265 3.65 5.01 -11.99
N LEU A 266 4.75 4.24 -11.88
CA LEU A 266 6.02 4.54 -12.55
C LEU A 266 5.87 4.52 -14.07
N LEU A 267 5.27 3.45 -14.62
CA LEU A 267 5.10 3.26 -16.05
C LEU A 267 4.24 4.37 -16.66
N HIS A 268 3.12 4.72 -16.03
CA HIS A 268 2.30 5.81 -16.52
C HIS A 268 2.89 7.20 -16.24
N GLY A 269 3.92 7.36 -15.40
CA GLY A 269 4.46 8.67 -15.03
C GLY A 269 3.54 9.45 -14.08
N LEU A 270 2.77 8.74 -13.26
CA LEU A 270 1.88 9.29 -12.24
C LEU A 270 2.66 9.72 -10.99
N LYS A 271 2.06 10.56 -10.16
CA LYS A 271 2.69 11.04 -8.94
C LYS A 271 2.52 9.99 -7.85
N ALA A 272 3.58 9.25 -7.56
CA ALA A 272 3.68 8.35 -6.42
C ALA A 272 4.59 8.95 -5.34
N VAL A 273 4.13 8.93 -4.09
CA VAL A 273 4.84 9.54 -2.97
C VAL A 273 4.93 8.56 -1.81
N TYR A 274 6.15 8.26 -1.37
CA TYR A 274 6.35 7.71 -0.04
C TYR A 274 6.15 8.82 1.00
N VAL A 275 5.18 8.65 1.91
CA VAL A 275 4.96 9.59 3.02
C VAL A 275 5.76 9.10 4.23
N PRO A 276 6.79 9.84 4.67
CA PRO A 276 7.54 9.48 5.86
C PRO A 276 6.66 9.64 7.09
N HIS A 277 6.67 8.63 7.96
CA HIS A 277 6.11 8.68 9.30
C HIS A 277 7.17 8.27 10.30
N LEU A 278 6.94 8.57 11.59
CA LEU A 278 7.88 8.18 12.64
C LEU A 278 7.93 6.65 12.71
N VAL A 279 9.14 6.11 12.60
CA VAL A 279 9.47 4.70 12.84
C VAL A 279 10.49 4.69 13.96
N ALA A 280 10.11 4.17 15.12
CA ALA A 280 11.00 4.06 16.25
C ALA A 280 11.81 2.76 16.16
N PHE A 281 13.10 2.82 16.46
CA PHE A 281 13.97 1.66 16.55
C PHE A 281 14.42 1.48 17.99
N ASN A 282 14.32 0.26 18.51
CA ASN A 282 14.98 -0.10 19.75
C ASN A 282 16.42 -0.58 19.44
N MET A 283 17.38 0.33 19.54
CA MET A 283 18.80 0.03 19.32
C MET A 283 19.42 -0.43 20.64
N ASP A 284 19.95 -1.66 20.70
CA ASP A 284 20.65 -2.16 21.88
C ASP A 284 21.89 -1.29 22.11
N THR A 285 21.87 -0.47 23.17
CA THR A 285 22.88 0.54 23.43
C THR A 285 23.69 0.15 24.64
N HIS A 286 24.99 -0.08 24.43
CA HIS A 286 25.93 0.02 25.53
C HIS A 286 26.96 1.15 25.34
N SER A 287 27.07 1.79 24.15
CA SER A 287 28.15 2.78 23.94
C SER A 287 28.02 3.81 22.80
N GLU A 288 26.86 4.01 22.14
CA GLU A 288 26.76 4.91 20.97
C GLU A 288 26.05 6.25 21.25
N THR A 289 26.57 7.33 20.65
CA THR A 289 25.99 8.68 20.61
C THR A 289 24.77 8.76 19.67
N PRO A 290 23.87 9.76 19.80
CA PRO A 290 22.77 9.98 18.86
C PRO A 290 23.21 10.10 17.40
N GLU A 291 24.34 10.77 17.15
CA GLU A 291 24.91 10.97 15.81
C GLU A 291 25.36 9.66 15.17
N GLU A 292 26.03 8.78 15.94
CA GLU A 292 26.44 7.46 15.46
C GLU A 292 25.23 6.59 15.12
N ARG A 293 24.19 6.60 15.95
CA ARG A 293 22.92 5.92 15.65
C ARG A 293 22.26 6.46 14.38
N GLY A 294 22.29 7.78 14.18
CA GLY A 294 21.75 8.42 12.98
C GLY A 294 22.49 7.99 11.71
N LEU A 295 23.83 7.97 11.76
CA LEU A 295 24.67 7.50 10.65
C LEU A 295 24.43 6.02 10.35
N GLU A 296 24.22 5.20 11.38
CA GLU A 296 23.90 3.79 11.17
C GLU A 296 22.54 3.62 10.48
N LEU A 297 21.49 4.29 10.96
CA LEU A 297 20.17 4.23 10.32
C LEU A 297 20.22 4.70 8.86
N ASP A 298 20.97 5.76 8.57
CA ASP A 298 21.16 6.24 7.20
C ASP A 298 21.84 5.18 6.32
N ARG A 299 22.87 4.50 6.82
CA ARG A 299 23.53 3.39 6.12
C ARG A 299 22.60 2.20 5.90
N MET A 300 21.74 1.86 6.87
CA MET A 300 20.79 0.76 6.75
C MET A 300 19.76 1.01 5.63
N ILE A 301 19.31 2.26 5.47
CA ILE A 301 18.29 2.66 4.51
C ILE A 301 18.89 2.88 3.11
N HIS A 302 20.08 3.49 3.02
CA HIS A 302 20.70 3.93 1.77
C HIS A 302 21.88 3.03 1.35
N LYS A 303 21.68 1.71 1.35
CA LYS A 303 22.74 0.73 1.01
C LYS A 303 23.07 0.61 -0.47
N GLY A 304 22.16 1.09 -1.33
CA GLY A 304 22.33 0.93 -2.75
C GLY A 304 23.51 1.73 -3.31
N PRO A 305 23.97 1.38 -4.53
CA PRO A 305 25.05 2.13 -5.17
C PRO A 305 24.66 3.61 -5.34
N ALA A 306 25.66 4.50 -5.53
CA ALA A 306 25.44 5.95 -5.59
C ALA A 306 24.40 6.38 -6.64
N TRP A 307 24.14 5.57 -7.67
CA TRP A 307 23.13 5.82 -8.68
C TRP A 307 21.73 5.27 -8.37
N ASN A 308 21.60 4.42 -7.36
CA ASN A 308 20.34 3.82 -6.90
C ASN A 308 20.43 3.53 -5.39
N SER A 309 20.44 4.58 -4.57
CA SER A 309 20.59 4.44 -3.11
C SER A 309 19.45 3.64 -2.45
N ALA A 310 18.29 3.55 -3.12
CA ALA A 310 17.09 2.87 -2.63
C ALA A 310 16.92 1.46 -3.21
N GLY A 311 17.94 0.90 -3.87
CA GLY A 311 17.94 -0.45 -4.43
C GLY A 311 19.31 -1.10 -4.35
N GLY A 312 19.65 -1.96 -5.30
CA GLY A 312 20.90 -2.72 -5.28
C GLY A 312 20.80 -4.04 -4.49
N GLU A 313 21.81 -4.89 -4.66
CA GLU A 313 21.83 -6.22 -4.07
C GLU A 313 21.63 -6.16 -2.55
N HIS A 314 20.68 -6.95 -2.03
CA HIS A 314 20.37 -7.01 -0.59
C HIS A 314 19.95 -5.67 0.02
N ALA A 315 19.11 -4.90 -0.69
CA ALA A 315 18.51 -3.69 -0.15
C ALA A 315 17.89 -3.94 1.24
N GLY A 316 18.22 -3.10 2.22
CA GLY A 316 18.12 -3.43 3.65
C GLY A 316 16.71 -3.75 4.18
N LEU A 317 15.66 -3.37 3.45
CA LEU A 317 14.27 -3.62 3.83
C LEU A 317 13.70 -4.94 3.27
N LEU A 318 14.39 -5.61 2.35
CA LEU A 318 13.83 -6.72 1.56
C LEU A 318 14.18 -8.10 2.14
N TRP A 319 13.28 -9.09 1.96
CA TRP A 319 13.65 -10.50 2.12
C TRP A 319 14.43 -10.97 0.90
N CYS A 320 15.60 -11.56 1.13
CA CYS A 320 16.38 -12.21 0.09
C CYS A 320 16.53 -13.69 0.43
N PRO A 321 16.13 -14.63 -0.45
CA PRO A 321 16.19 -16.07 -0.13
C PRO A 321 17.57 -16.60 0.27
N ASP A 322 18.65 -15.93 -0.16
CA ASP A 322 20.04 -16.34 0.11
C ASP A 322 20.56 -15.86 1.46
N VAL A 323 20.05 -14.75 2.01
CA VAL A 323 20.56 -14.13 3.25
C VAL A 323 19.48 -13.82 4.30
N GLY A 324 18.21 -14.06 3.99
CA GLY A 324 17.07 -13.61 4.81
C GLY A 324 16.88 -12.10 4.73
N LEU A 325 16.68 -11.44 5.87
CA LEU A 325 16.62 -9.99 5.96
C LEU A 325 18.04 -9.43 6.14
N PRO A 326 18.60 -8.67 5.18
CA PRO A 326 19.97 -8.18 5.28
C PRO A 326 20.21 -7.24 6.47
N GLU A 327 19.17 -6.55 6.95
CA GLU A 327 19.25 -5.66 8.11
C GLU A 327 18.31 -6.07 9.25
N HIS A 328 18.81 -6.94 10.11
CA HIS A 328 18.06 -7.50 11.26
C HIS A 328 17.56 -6.44 12.24
N LYS A 329 18.17 -5.24 12.24
CA LYS A 329 17.73 -4.11 13.08
C LYS A 329 16.32 -3.63 12.76
N TRP A 330 15.81 -3.88 11.54
CA TRP A 330 14.40 -3.64 11.20
C TRP A 330 13.42 -4.51 11.97
N LEU A 331 13.83 -5.69 12.46
CA LEU A 331 12.99 -6.52 13.33
C LEU A 331 12.66 -5.84 14.67
N LYS A 332 13.38 -4.76 15.02
CA LYS A 332 13.13 -3.95 16.23
C LYS A 332 12.46 -2.61 15.91
N ALA A 333 12.01 -2.41 14.68
CA ALA A 333 11.30 -1.19 14.28
C ALA A 333 9.84 -1.24 14.75
N SER A 334 9.25 -0.09 15.04
CA SER A 334 7.82 0.02 15.36
C SER A 334 6.89 -0.24 14.17
N TYR A 335 7.43 -0.30 12.95
CA TYR A 335 6.71 -0.52 11.70
C TYR A 335 7.55 -1.37 10.76
N PHE A 336 7.28 -2.68 10.72
CA PHE A 336 7.95 -3.66 9.88
C PHE A 336 7.24 -5.02 9.83
N TYR A 337 6.85 -5.47 8.64
CA TYR A 337 5.85 -6.52 8.36
C TYR A 337 6.01 -7.93 8.97
N TRP A 338 7.18 -8.30 9.47
CA TRP A 338 7.38 -9.64 10.04
C TRP A 338 7.27 -9.72 11.55
N ALA A 339 7.97 -8.86 12.27
CA ALA A 339 8.24 -9.08 13.69
C ALA A 339 8.53 -7.82 14.50
N GLY A 340 8.31 -6.61 13.94
CA GLY A 340 8.65 -5.34 14.58
C GLY A 340 8.18 -5.20 16.03
N ASP A 341 8.69 -4.17 16.73
CA ASP A 341 8.34 -3.82 18.11
C ASP A 341 6.92 -3.18 18.25
N ALA A 342 6.12 -3.27 17.18
CA ALA A 342 4.77 -2.76 17.08
C ALA A 342 3.83 -3.24 18.21
N PRO A 343 3.76 -4.54 18.57
CA PRO A 343 2.86 -5.00 19.63
C PRO A 343 3.17 -4.39 20.98
N ARG A 344 4.46 -4.30 21.35
CA ARG A 344 4.90 -3.71 22.62
C ARG A 344 4.47 -2.25 22.73
N VAL A 345 4.67 -1.47 21.67
CA VAL A 345 4.26 -0.05 21.63
C VAL A 345 2.74 0.08 21.68
N TRP A 346 2.02 -0.78 20.96
CA TRP A 346 0.55 -0.80 20.97
C TRP A 346 -0.01 -1.08 22.37
N TRP A 347 0.47 -2.12 23.04
CA TRP A 347 0.00 -2.48 24.38
C TRP A 347 0.33 -1.42 25.43
N ALA A 348 1.51 -0.79 25.34
CA ALA A 348 1.83 0.33 26.22
C ALA A 348 0.85 1.50 26.01
N TYR A 349 0.52 1.81 24.76
CA TYR A 349 -0.44 2.85 24.40
C TYR A 349 -1.85 2.54 24.92
N THR A 350 -2.37 1.33 24.69
CA THR A 350 -3.70 0.94 25.18
C THR A 350 -3.78 0.88 26.70
N ASN A 351 -2.65 0.70 27.39
CA ASN A 351 -2.54 0.77 28.85
C ASN A 351 -2.31 2.19 29.39
N GLY A 352 -2.46 3.23 28.56
CA GLY A 352 -2.42 4.63 28.97
C GLY A 352 -1.05 5.31 28.85
N THR A 353 -0.05 4.66 28.28
CA THR A 353 1.24 5.31 28.00
C THR A 353 1.07 6.31 26.85
N CYS A 354 1.32 7.59 27.09
CA CYS A 354 1.37 8.58 26.03
C CYS A 354 2.51 8.28 25.05
N THR A 355 2.21 8.34 23.75
CA THR A 355 3.19 8.15 22.68
C THR A 355 2.91 9.12 21.54
N TYR A 356 3.87 9.30 20.64
CA TYR A 356 3.66 10.04 19.40
C TYR A 356 2.63 9.31 18.52
N PRO A 357 1.96 9.99 17.59
CA PRO A 357 1.17 9.33 16.54
C PRO A 357 2.10 8.46 15.68
N LEU A 358 1.93 7.14 15.79
CA LEU A 358 2.71 6.13 15.08
C LEU A 358 1.78 5.28 14.22
N VAL A 359 2.30 4.82 13.09
CA VAL A 359 1.75 3.66 12.39
C VAL A 359 2.54 2.45 12.89
N LEU A 360 1.84 1.46 13.42
CA LEU A 360 2.42 0.25 13.99
C LEU A 360 2.02 -0.95 13.13
N HIS A 361 3.00 -1.77 12.76
CA HIS A 361 2.74 -2.97 11.96
C HIS A 361 3.88 -3.99 12.12
N PRO A 362 3.58 -5.30 12.26
CA PRO A 362 2.27 -5.88 12.50
C PRO A 362 1.97 -5.99 14.00
N VAL A 363 0.69 -5.88 14.36
CA VAL A 363 0.14 -6.20 15.68
C VAL A 363 -0.75 -7.43 15.51
N LYS A 364 -0.14 -8.62 15.61
CA LYS A 364 -0.77 -9.92 15.29
C LYS A 364 -1.53 -10.57 16.45
N SER A 365 -1.32 -10.10 17.66
CA SER A 365 -1.93 -10.62 18.88
C SER A 365 -2.37 -9.46 19.75
N ASP A 366 -3.56 -9.60 20.32
CA ASP A 366 -4.05 -8.70 21.36
C ASP A 366 -3.62 -9.19 22.75
#